data_AF-A0A0U3MT15-F1
#
_entry.id   AF-A0A0U3MT15-F1
#
_cell.length_a   1.000
_cell.length_b   1.000
_cell.length_c   1.000
_cell.angle_alpha   90.00
_cell.angle_beta   90.00
_cell.angle_gamma   90.00
#
_symmetry.space_group_name_H-M   'P 1'
#
loop_
_entity.id
_entity.type
_entity.pdbx_description
1 polymer ?
#
loop_
_entity_poly.entity_id
_entity_poly.type
_entity_poly.pdbx_seq_one_letter_code
_entity_poly.pdbx_strand_id
1 'polypeptide(L)' 'MANVPAPNRSTKGTPPASAEIPHNLQRPEGSGLKPLNFKVSPEFHREFKSLAAMHGMSMLDLLREGFELVKARRG' A
#
# COMPACT_ATOMS: atom_id res chain seq x y z
N MET A 1 10.17 -28.81 -60.77
CA MET A 1 9.93 -28.85 -59.31
C MET A 1 10.32 -27.48 -58.76
N ALA A 2 9.38 -26.69 -58.23
CA ALA A 2 9.67 -25.34 -57.73
C ALA A 2 10.14 -25.42 -56.26
N ASN A 3 11.33 -24.88 -55.98
CA ASN A 3 11.90 -24.83 -54.64
C ASN A 3 11.47 -23.52 -53.96
N VAL A 4 10.64 -23.61 -52.91
CA VAL A 4 10.16 -22.45 -52.13
C VAL A 4 10.93 -22.40 -50.82
N PRO A 5 11.70 -21.32 -50.53
CA PRO A 5 12.46 -21.21 -49.30
C PRO A 5 11.55 -21.00 -48.08
N ALA A 6 11.94 -21.59 -46.96
CA ALA A 6 11.16 -21.59 -45.72
C ALA A 6 11.02 -20.16 -45.13
N PRO A 7 9.85 -19.82 -44.54
CA PRO A 7 9.59 -18.48 -44.02
C PRO A 7 10.45 -18.17 -42.80
N ASN A 8 11.05 -16.97 -42.80
CA ASN A 8 11.91 -16.47 -41.74
C ASN A 8 11.10 -16.24 -40.45
N ARG A 9 11.46 -16.98 -39.40
CA ARG A 9 10.76 -17.03 -38.12
C ARG A 9 11.36 -15.99 -37.16
N SER A 10 10.69 -14.84 -37.03
CA SER A 10 10.71 -14.00 -35.81
C SER A 10 9.69 -12.87 -35.93
N THR A 11 8.50 -13.08 -35.37
CA THR A 11 7.42 -12.06 -35.27
C THR A 11 7.46 -11.25 -33.97
N LYS A 12 8.53 -11.39 -33.19
CA LYS A 12 8.73 -10.60 -31.96
C LYS A 12 9.95 -9.73 -32.22
N GLY A 13 9.72 -8.43 -32.41
CA GLY A 13 10.76 -7.44 -32.67
C GLY A 13 11.84 -7.40 -31.59
N THR A 14 12.87 -6.60 -31.82
CA THR A 14 14.02 -6.45 -30.91
C THR A 14 13.55 -6.06 -29.49
N PRO A 15 14.10 -6.69 -28.44
CA PRO A 15 13.76 -6.35 -27.06
C PRO A 15 14.05 -4.87 -26.77
N PRO A 16 13.18 -4.15 -26.04
CA PRO A 16 13.42 -2.76 -25.66
C PRO A 16 14.70 -2.67 -24.83
N ALA A 17 15.47 -1.60 -25.05
CA ALA A 17 16.70 -1.37 -24.33
C ALA A 17 16.39 -1.22 -22.83
N SER A 18 17.21 -1.85 -21.97
CA SER A 18 16.99 -1.92 -20.51
C SER A 18 16.92 -0.56 -19.78
N ALA A 19 17.07 0.55 -20.50
CA ALA A 19 16.89 1.92 -20.00
C ALA A 19 15.42 2.35 -19.90
N GLU A 20 14.49 1.63 -20.52
CA GLU A 20 13.05 1.93 -20.48
C GLU A 20 12.38 1.22 -19.30
N ILE A 21 12.92 1.38 -18.08
CA ILE A 21 12.21 0.94 -16.88
C ILE A 21 11.04 1.92 -16.69
N PRO A 22 9.77 1.48 -16.80
CA PRO A 22 8.66 2.38 -16.62
C PRO A 22 8.74 2.99 -15.22
N HIS A 23 8.69 4.32 -15.15
CA HIS A 23 8.67 5.13 -13.94
C HIS A 23 7.55 4.70 -12.95
N ASN A 24 6.61 3.88 -13.41
CA ASN A 24 5.57 3.19 -12.63
C ASN A 24 6.09 2.15 -11.61
N LEU A 25 7.37 1.76 -11.67
CA LEU A 25 8.01 0.89 -10.69
C LEU A 25 8.62 1.64 -9.50
N GLN A 26 8.62 2.98 -9.55
CA GLN A 26 9.02 3.79 -8.40
C GLN A 26 7.87 3.82 -7.40
N ARG A 27 7.87 2.83 -6.50
CA ARG A 27 7.08 2.88 -5.28
C ARG A 27 7.53 4.13 -4.51
N PRO A 28 6.68 5.14 -4.27
CA PRO A 28 7.07 6.29 -3.47
C PRO A 28 7.52 5.77 -2.11
N GLU A 29 8.78 6.01 -1.79
CA GLU A 29 9.40 5.54 -0.56
C GLU A 29 8.64 6.14 0.63
N GLY A 30 8.20 5.28 1.55
CA GLY A 30 7.97 5.67 2.94
C GLY A 30 6.73 6.47 3.31
N SER A 31 5.86 6.90 2.39
CA SER A 31 4.62 7.62 2.77
C SER A 31 3.43 6.70 3.12
N GLY A 32 3.64 5.38 3.17
CA GLY A 32 2.58 4.41 3.47
C GLY A 32 2.37 4.26 4.96
N LEU A 33 1.22 4.70 5.47
CA LEU A 33 0.73 4.29 6.80
C LEU A 33 0.85 2.76 6.92
N LYS A 34 1.65 2.29 7.90
CA LYS A 34 1.77 0.85 8.15
C LYS A 34 0.51 0.36 8.88
N PRO A 35 -0.11 -0.74 8.42
CA PRO A 35 -1.30 -1.27 9.08
C PRO A 35 -0.93 -1.87 10.44
N LEU A 36 -1.61 -1.40 11.49
CA LEU A 36 -1.49 -1.97 12.82
C LEU A 36 -2.61 -3.00 13.00
N ASN A 37 -2.24 -4.28 12.98
CA ASN A 37 -3.19 -5.40 12.98
C ASN A 37 -3.70 -5.65 14.41
N PHE A 38 -4.64 -4.83 14.87
CA PHE A 38 -5.30 -5.06 16.16
C PHE A 38 -6.48 -6.01 16.00
N LYS A 39 -6.53 -7.01 16.88
CA LYS A 39 -7.75 -7.77 17.14
C LYS A 39 -8.40 -7.19 18.39
N VAL A 40 -9.57 -6.58 18.20
CA VAL A 40 -10.35 -6.00 19.28
C VAL A 40 -11.71 -6.69 19.35
N SER A 41 -12.29 -6.73 20.54
CA SER A 41 -13.67 -7.19 20.73
C SER A 41 -14.65 -6.26 19.99
N PRO A 42 -15.81 -6.77 19.53
CA PRO A 42 -16.78 -5.97 18.80
C PRO A 42 -17.38 -4.84 19.64
N GLU A 43 -17.50 -5.04 20.96
CA GLU A 43 -17.96 -4.03 21.92
C GLU A 43 -16.99 -2.85 22.00
N PHE A 44 -15.70 -3.13 22.21
CA PHE A 44 -14.66 -2.11 22.23
C PHE A 44 -14.57 -1.34 20.92
N HIS A 45 -14.67 -2.02 19.77
CA HIS A 45 -14.64 -1.36 18.47
C HIS A 45 -15.80 -0.36 18.31
N ARG A 46 -17.00 -0.71 18.80
CA ARG A 46 -18.16 0.21 18.79
C ARG A 46 -17.93 1.41 19.69
N GLU A 47 -17.49 1.20 20.93
CA GLU A 47 -17.19 2.30 21.85
C GLU A 47 -16.10 3.23 21.31
N PHE A 48 -15.01 2.66 20.78
CA PHE A 48 -13.90 3.40 20.20
C PHE A 48 -14.36 4.24 19.00
N LYS A 49 -15.21 3.66 18.14
CA LYS A 49 -15.79 4.38 17.01
C LYS A 49 -16.75 5.49 17.46
N SER A 50 -17.60 5.23 18.45
CA SER A 50 -18.50 6.24 19.02
C SER A 50 -17.72 7.40 19.61
N LEU A 51 -16.62 7.13 20.33
CA LEU A 51 -15.76 8.16 20.89
C LEU A 51 -15.13 9.02 19.79
N ALA A 52 -14.56 8.40 18.76
CA ALA A 52 -14.02 9.13 17.61
C ALA A 52 -15.08 10.00 16.93
N ALA A 53 -16.31 9.48 16.76
CA ALA A 53 -17.43 10.22 16.18
C ALA A 53 -17.90 11.40 17.04
N MET A 54 -17.95 11.24 18.37
CA MET A 54 -18.31 12.31 19.31
C MET A 54 -17.33 13.49 19.24
N HIS A 55 -16.05 13.21 19.02
CA HIS A 55 -15.00 14.22 18.91
C HIS A 55 -14.74 14.69 17.46
N GLY A 56 -15.50 14.17 16.47
CA GLY A 56 -15.34 14.55 15.07
C GLY A 56 -13.99 14.17 14.46
N MET A 57 -13.32 13.16 15.00
CA MET A 57 -11.98 12.74 14.59
C MET A 57 -11.95 11.32 14.00
N SER A 58 -10.87 11.00 13.29
CA SER A 58 -10.65 9.65 12.77
C SER A 58 -10.26 8.68 13.88
N MET A 59 -10.62 7.40 13.75
CA MET A 59 -10.14 6.33 14.65
C MET A 59 -8.61 6.29 14.77
N LEU A 60 -7.90 6.65 13.70
CA LEU A 60 -6.44 6.74 13.69
C LEU A 60 -5.93 7.90 14.55
N ASP A 61 -6.66 9.01 14.56
CA ASP A 61 -6.30 10.22 15.31
C ASP A 61 -6.51 9.99 16.82
N LEU A 62 -7.66 9.43 17.19
CA LEU A 62 -7.95 8.99 18.56
C LEU A 62 -6.89 8.00 19.06
N LEU A 63 -6.44 7.06 18.22
CA LEU A 63 -5.38 6.12 18.56
C LEU A 63 -4.05 6.85 18.82
N ARG A 64 -3.72 7.84 18.00
CA ARG A 64 -2.47 8.60 18.10
C ARG A 64 -2.44 9.47 19.36
N GLU A 65 -3.53 10.18 19.64
CA GLU A 65 -3.69 10.96 20.88
C GLU A 65 -3.59 10.06 22.12
N GLY A 66 -4.31 8.93 22.12
CA GLY A 66 -4.25 7.97 23.22
C GLY A 66 -2.83 7.41 23.45
N PHE A 67 -2.09 7.16 22.36
CA PHE A 67 -0.70 6.71 22.45
C PHE A 67 0.23 7.77 23.03
N GLU A 68 0.14 9.03 22.59
CA GLU A 68 0.95 10.14 23.11
C GLU A 68 0.67 10.40 24.59
N LEU A 69 -0.59 10.35 25.01
CA LEU A 69 -0.96 10.48 26.44
C LEU A 69 -0.36 9.37 27.30
N VAL A 70 -0.41 8.12 26.84
CA VAL A 70 0.20 6.99 27.56
C VAL A 70 1.71 7.12 27.60
N LYS A 71 2.33 7.52 26.49
CA LYS A 71 3.78 7.74 26.39
C LYS A 71 4.23 8.85 27.34
N ALA A 72 3.51 9.96 27.43
CA ALA A 72 3.81 11.05 28.35
C ALA A 72 3.62 10.67 29.83
N ARG A 73 2.75 9.70 30.13
CA ARG A 73 2.48 9.23 31.50
C ARG A 73 3.45 8.13 31.96
N ARG A 74 3.98 7.33 31.04
CA ARG A 74 4.85 6.17 31.35
C ARG A 74 6.32 6.34 30.98
N GLY A 75 6.65 7.27 30.08
CA GLY A 75 8.02 7.68 29.76
C GLY A 75 8.44 8.83 30.65
#